data_AF-A0A923WY01-F1
#
_entry.id   AF-A0A923WY01-F1
#
_cell.length_a   1.000
_cell.length_b   1.000
_cell.length_c   1.000
_cell.angle_alpha   90.00
_cell.angle_beta   90.00
_cell.angle_gamma   90.00
#
_symmetry.space_group_name_H-M   'P 1'
#
loop_
_entity.id
_entity.type
_entity.pdbx_description
1 polymer ?
#
loop_
_entity_poly.entity_id
_entity_poly.type
_entity_poly.pdbx_seq_one_letter_code
_entity_poly.pdbx_strand_id
1 'polypeptide(L)' 'MALFVRQDENRTELQQRLATELQARARDKAKQTEQPDGIEDSAFIKGTKQTSSLAWVWGIVFLLVVAAIIFLVIQSSK' A
#
# COMPACT_ATOMS: atom_id res chain seq x y z
N MET A 1 8.09 55.87 -35.63
CA MET A 1 7.11 55.67 -34.54
C MET A 1 6.72 54.21 -34.56
N ALA A 2 7.33 53.39 -33.70
CA ALA A 2 7.01 51.97 -33.63
C ALA A 2 5.75 51.80 -32.79
N LEU A 3 4.73 51.20 -33.41
CA LEU A 3 3.48 50.83 -32.77
C LEU A 3 3.77 49.83 -31.64
N PHE A 4 3.87 50.35 -30.42
CA PHE A 4 3.72 49.55 -29.20
C PHE A 4 2.24 49.12 -29.10
N VAL A 5 1.86 48.17 -29.97
CA VAL A 5 0.59 47.46 -29.82
C VAL A 5 0.67 46.71 -28.50
N ARG A 6 -0.27 47.02 -27.62
CA ARG A 6 -0.50 46.51 -26.27
C ARG A 6 -0.52 44.97 -26.21
N GLN A 7 0.65 44.34 -26.31
CA GLN A 7 0.80 42.89 -26.12
C GLN A 7 0.72 42.47 -24.65
N ASP A 8 0.82 43.42 -23.72
CA ASP A 8 0.69 43.16 -22.28
C ASP A 8 -0.74 42.72 -21.89
N GLU A 9 -1.78 43.27 -22.52
CA GLU A 9 -3.18 42.87 -22.26
C GLU A 9 -3.43 41.40 -22.67
N ASN A 10 -2.92 40.96 -23.82
CA ASN A 10 -3.05 39.57 -24.29
C ASN A 10 -2.27 38.56 -23.44
N ARG A 11 -1.10 38.94 -22.90
CA ARG A 11 -0.35 38.09 -21.96
C ARG A 11 -1.10 37.92 -20.64
N THR A 12 -1.76 38.98 -20.18
CA THR A 12 -2.52 38.97 -18.93
C THR A 12 -3.71 38.03 -19.02
N GLU A 13 -4.45 38.02 -20.14
CA GLU A 13 -5.59 37.11 -20.32
C GLU A 13 -5.18 35.62 -20.37
N LEU A 14 -4.09 35.30 -21.09
CA LEU A 14 -3.59 33.93 -21.18
C LEU A 14 -3.06 33.44 -19.83
N GLN A 15 -2.34 34.28 -19.09
CA GLN A 15 -1.86 33.96 -17.75
C GLN A 15 -3.02 33.76 -16.77
N GLN A 16 -4.07 34.57 -16.89
CA GLN A 16 -5.25 34.46 -16.03
C GLN A 16 -6.05 33.19 -16.30
N ARG A 17 -6.18 32.78 -17.57
CA ARG A 17 -6.77 31.47 -17.94
C ARG A 17 -5.91 30.31 -17.42
N LEU A 18 -4.60 30.39 -17.57
CA LEU A 18 -3.68 29.35 -17.11
C LEU A 18 -3.70 29.22 -15.58
N ALA A 19 -3.73 30.33 -14.84
CA ALA A 19 -3.85 30.33 -13.39
C ALA A 19 -5.19 29.73 -12.93
N THR A 20 -6.27 30.05 -13.63
CA THR A 20 -7.60 29.49 -13.34
C THR A 20 -7.63 27.98 -13.61
N GLU A 21 -7.05 27.51 -14.72
CA GLU A 21 -6.92 26.08 -15.04
C GLU A 21 -6.01 25.34 -14.06
N LEU A 22 -4.89 25.95 -13.65
CA LEU A 22 -4.00 25.38 -12.63
C LEU A 22 -4.70 25.26 -11.29
N GLN A 23 -5.45 26.29 -10.89
CA GLN A 23 -6.20 26.28 -9.65
C GLN A 23 -7.34 25.25 -9.67
N ALA A 24 -8.03 25.10 -10.81
CA ALA A 24 -9.05 24.07 -11.01
C ALA A 24 -8.43 22.66 -10.92
N ARG A 25 -7.35 22.40 -11.67
CA ARG A 25 -6.62 21.12 -11.63
C ARG A 25 -6.04 20.80 -10.25
N ALA A 26 -5.58 21.81 -9.52
CA ALA A 26 -5.08 21.63 -8.15
C ALA A 26 -6.22 21.26 -7.19
N ARG A 27 -7.39 21.88 -7.32
CA ARG A 27 -8.59 21.51 -6.54
C ARG A 27 -9.09 20.11 -6.87
N ASP A 28 -9.04 19.72 -8.14
CA ASP A 28 -9.44 18.37 -8.57
C ASP A 28 -8.45 17.31 -8.08
N LYS A 29 -7.14 17.59 -8.12
CA LYS A 29 -6.12 16.72 -7.51
C LYS A 29 -6.25 16.65 -5.99
N ALA A 30 -6.58 17.76 -5.32
CA ALA A 30 -6.82 17.79 -3.88
C ALA A 30 -8.08 16.98 -3.50
N LYS A 31 -9.12 16.97 -4.34
CA LYS A 31 -10.29 16.09 -4.16
C LYS A 31 -9.98 14.61 -4.39
N GLN A 32 -9.00 14.29 -5.23
CA GLN A 32 -8.51 12.93 -5.46
C GLN A 32 -7.47 12.47 -4.43
N THR A 33 -7.30 13.19 -3.31
CA THR A 33 -6.32 12.85 -2.26
C THR A 33 -6.79 11.72 -1.33
N GLU A 34 -7.92 11.06 -1.63
CA GLU A 34 -8.08 9.65 -1.23
C GLU A 34 -7.14 8.78 -2.10
N GLN A 35 -5.83 8.99 -1.95
CA GLN A 35 -4.86 7.98 -2.31
C GLN A 35 -5.19 6.76 -1.47
N PRO A 36 -5.50 5.60 -2.07
CA PRO A 36 -5.74 4.39 -1.31
C PRO A 36 -4.49 4.12 -0.48
N ASP A 37 -4.66 4.14 0.84
CA ASP A 37 -3.59 3.80 1.77
C ASP A 37 -3.17 2.36 1.46
N GLY A 38 -1.99 2.19 0.88
CA GLY A 38 -1.49 0.90 0.37
C GLY A 38 -1.30 -0.17 1.45
N ILE A 39 -1.64 0.16 2.69
CA ILE A 39 -1.73 -0.73 3.85
C ILE A 39 -3.11 -1.42 3.89
N GLU A 40 -4.18 -0.69 3.61
CA GLU A 40 -5.58 -1.19 3.62
C GLU A 40 -5.95 -1.89 2.31
N ASP A 41 -5.34 -1.47 1.19
CA ASP A 41 -5.64 -1.98 -0.16
C ASP A 41 -4.78 -3.18 -0.58
N SER A 42 -4.51 -4.09 0.37
CA SER A 42 -3.84 -5.36 0.10
C SER A 42 -4.80 -6.35 -0.59
N ALA A 43 -5.26 -5.99 -1.79
CA ALA A 43 -5.95 -6.88 -2.72
C ALA A 43 -5.13 -8.16 -3.04
N PHE A 44 -3.81 -8.12 -2.79
CA PHE A 44 -2.90 -9.27 -2.86
C PHE A 44 -3.18 -10.34 -1.79
N ILE A 45 -3.83 -10.00 -0.68
CA ILE A 45 -4.19 -10.94 0.40
C ILE A 45 -5.60 -11.54 0.19
N LYS A 46 -6.41 -10.98 -0.74
CA LYS A 46 -7.81 -11.37 -0.96
C LYS A 46 -8.01 -12.78 -1.53
N GLY A 47 -6.93 -13.47 -1.90
CA GLY A 47 -6.94 -14.84 -2.42
C GLY A 47 -5.86 -15.77 -1.86
N THR A 48 -4.99 -15.28 -0.96
CA THR A 48 -3.99 -16.13 -0.31
C THR A 48 -4.68 -16.99 0.73
N LYS A 49 -4.93 -18.25 0.38
CA LYS A 49 -5.41 -19.24 1.34
C LYS A 49 -4.43 -19.27 2.51
N GLN A 50 -4.94 -18.95 3.68
CA GLN A 50 -4.22 -19.05 4.94
C GLN A 50 -3.65 -20.48 5.01
N THR A 51 -2.33 -20.64 4.91
CA THR A 51 -1.66 -21.96 4.96
C THR A 51 -1.71 -22.59 6.36
N SER A 52 -2.54 -22.05 7.25
CA SER A 52 -2.78 -22.51 8.62
C SER A 52 -3.30 -23.95 8.71
N SER A 53 -3.78 -24.56 7.61
CA SER A 53 -4.22 -25.96 7.62
C SER A 53 -3.11 -26.92 8.10
N LEU A 54 -1.85 -26.63 7.78
CA LEU A 54 -0.72 -27.49 8.18
C LEU A 54 -0.15 -27.15 9.57
N ALA A 55 -0.54 -26.03 10.18
CA ALA A 55 -0.03 -25.63 11.48
C ALA A 55 -0.38 -26.64 12.59
N TRP A 56 -1.56 -27.26 12.49
CA TRP A 56 -1.99 -28.31 13.43
C TRP A 56 -1.11 -29.57 13.34
N VAL A 57 -0.62 -29.92 12.14
CA VAL A 57 0.24 -31.09 11.91
C VAL A 57 1.57 -30.91 12.64
N TRP A 58 2.14 -29.70 12.59
CA TRP A 58 3.35 -29.37 13.33
C TRP A 58 3.15 -29.45 14.84
N GLY A 59 1.96 -29.13 15.35
CA GLY A 59 1.62 -29.35 16.77
C GLY A 59 1.70 -30.82 17.19
N ILE A 60 1.19 -31.74 16.35
CA ILE A 60 1.29 -33.20 16.60
C ILE A 60 2.74 -33.67 16.52
N VAL A 61 3.48 -33.23 15.49
CA VAL A 61 4.89 -33.60 15.31
C VAL A 61 5.70 -33.16 16.52
N PHE A 62 5.49 -31.93 17.01
CA PHE A 62 6.14 -31.43 18.21
C PHE A 62 5.83 -32.30 19.43
N LEU A 63 4.57 -32.68 19.63
CA LEU A 63 4.15 -33.55 20.73
C LEU A 63 4.84 -34.93 20.68
N LEU A 64 4.92 -35.53 19.49
CA LEU A 64 5.61 -36.82 19.30
C LEU A 64 7.11 -36.72 19.58
N VAL A 65 7.76 -35.63 19.14
CA VAL A 65 9.18 -35.39 19.42
C VAL A 65 9.42 -35.25 20.93
N VAL A 66 8.60 -34.47 21.63
CA VAL A 66 8.71 -34.31 23.09
C VAL A 66 8.51 -35.64 23.80
N ALA A 67 7.49 -36.41 23.42
CA ALA A 67 7.24 -37.73 24.01
C ALA A 67 8.41 -38.70 23.78
N ALA A 68 8.99 -38.71 22.57
CA ALA A 68 10.15 -39.53 22.25
C ALA A 68 11.39 -39.14 23.06
N ILE A 69 11.63 -37.85 23.25
CA ILE A 69 12.73 -37.35 24.09
C ILE A 69 12.54 -37.81 25.54
N ILE A 70 11.35 -37.62 26.12
CA ILE A 70 11.07 -38.06 27.49
C ILE A 70 11.27 -39.57 27.63
N PHE A 71 10.76 -40.34 26.67
CA PHE A 71 10.94 -41.79 26.65
C PHE A 71 12.42 -42.19 26.60
N LEU A 72 13.20 -41.58 25.71
CA LEU A 72 14.64 -41.84 25.60
C LEU A 72 15.40 -41.47 26.88
N VAL A 73 15.05 -40.35 27.53
CA VAL A 73 15.67 -39.95 28.79
C VAL A 73 15.37 -40.97 29.89
N ILE A 74 14.13 -41.46 29.99
CA ILE A 74 13.76 -42.51 30.95
C ILE A 74 14.50 -43.82 30.65
N GLN A 75 14.58 -44.22 29.37
CA GLN A 75 15.28 -45.43 28.97
C GLN A 75 16.79 -45.33 29.21
N SER A 76 17.40 -44.17 28.96
CA SER A 76 18.83 -43.96 29.14
C SER A 76 19.24 -43.74 30.61
N SER A 77 18.30 -43.41 31.49
CA SER A 77 18.55 -43.22 32.92
C SER A 77 18.26 -44.45 33.78
N LYS A 78 17.75 -45.53 33.16
CA LYS A 78 17.69 -46.88 33.72
C LYS A 78 18.87 -47.71 33.25
#